data_AF-A0AAQ0KNS0-F1
#
_entry.id   AF-A0AAQ0KNS0-F1
#
_cell.length_a   1.000
_cell.length_b   1.000
_cell.length_c   1.000
_cell.angle_alpha   90.00
_cell.angle_beta   90.00
_cell.angle_gamma   90.00
#
_symmetry.space_group_name_H-M   'P 1'
#
loop_
_entity.id
_entity.type
_entity.pdbx_description
1 polymer ?
#
loop_
_entity_poly.entity_id
_entity_poly.type
_entity_poly.pdbx_seq_one_letter_code
_entity_poly.pdbx_strand_id
1 'polypeptide(L)'
;MLSLAAILTVMAVIYTLCVYCVLRLAALSRSSVAVAVAGMFGVGLLIYAIIDIEIACSADPIYTPPACAEGCGEGSMRFACDGPMGWLAYLSSRVVGPVTAFLCSILTVRALFLMRRRNQEA
;
A
#
# COMPACT_ATOMS: atom_id res chain seq x y z
N MET A 1 -9.38 -7.78 -18.46
CA MET A 1 -8.37 -6.76 -18.10
C MET A 1 -8.97 -5.50 -17.47
N LEU A 2 -10.12 -4.99 -17.92
CA LEU A 2 -10.76 -3.80 -17.31
C LEU A 2 -11.10 -3.94 -15.81
N SER A 3 -11.47 -5.13 -15.33
CA SER A 3 -11.85 -5.35 -13.92
C SER A 3 -10.68 -5.19 -12.95
N LEU A 4 -9.47 -5.55 -13.37
CA LEU A 4 -8.30 -5.65 -12.49
C LEU A 4 -7.65 -4.28 -12.27
N ALA A 5 -7.54 -3.48 -13.34
CA ALA A 5 -7.13 -2.09 -13.25
C ALA A 5 -8.11 -1.25 -12.42
N ALA A 6 -9.42 -1.49 -12.54
CA ALA A 6 -10.45 -0.80 -11.76
C ALA A 6 -10.34 -1.09 -10.26
N ILE A 7 -10.08 -2.33 -9.86
CA ILE A 7 -9.90 -2.68 -8.44
C ILE A 7 -8.67 -1.97 -7.85
N LEU A 8 -7.56 -1.98 -8.58
CA LEU A 8 -6.31 -1.34 -8.16
C LEU A 8 -6.44 0.18 -8.02
N THR A 9 -7.11 0.83 -8.97
CA THR A 9 -7.34 2.28 -8.89
C THR A 9 -8.29 2.64 -7.75
N VAL A 10 -9.35 1.85 -7.53
CA VAL A 10 -10.28 2.05 -6.41
C VAL A 10 -9.55 1.94 -5.07
N MET A 11 -8.69 0.94 -4.87
CA MET A 11 -7.90 0.81 -3.64
C MET A 11 -6.99 2.02 -3.40
N ALA A 12 -6.28 2.48 -4.43
CA ALA A 12 -5.41 3.66 -4.35
C ALA A 12 -6.21 4.94 -4.02
N VAL A 13 -7.37 5.12 -4.66
CA VAL A 13 -8.26 6.27 -4.40
C VAL A 13 -8.79 6.23 -2.97
N ILE A 14 -9.25 5.07 -2.48
CA ILE A 14 -9.72 4.93 -1.10
C ILE A 14 -8.60 5.27 -0.12
N TYR A 15 -7.39 4.72 -0.32
CA TYR A 15 -6.27 4.99 0.56
C TYR A 15 -5.88 6.47 0.60
N THR A 16 -5.78 7.11 -0.56
CA THR A 16 -5.47 8.54 -0.65
C THR A 16 -6.54 9.41 0.00
N LEU A 17 -7.82 9.06 -0.16
CA LEU A 17 -8.93 9.73 0.52
C LEU A 17 -8.85 9.55 2.05
N CYS A 18 -8.53 8.35 2.54
CA CYS A 18 -8.33 8.11 3.98
C CYS A 18 -7.20 8.99 4.53
N VAL A 19 -6.03 9.01 3.89
CA VAL A 19 -4.91 9.86 4.30
C VAL A 19 -5.30 11.34 4.26
N TYR A 20 -6.02 11.78 3.23
CA TYR A 20 -6.51 13.15 3.12
C TYR A 20 -7.48 13.51 4.25
N CYS A 21 -8.41 12.63 4.61
CA CYS A 21 -9.33 12.81 5.73
C CYS A 21 -8.57 12.92 7.06
N VAL A 22 -7.57 12.05 7.29
CA VAL A 22 -6.74 12.11 8.50
C VAL A 22 -5.94 13.41 8.57
N LEU A 23 -5.35 13.86 7.46
CA LEU A 23 -4.66 15.15 7.39
C LEU A 23 -5.60 16.33 7.66
N ARG A 24 -6.84 16.28 7.16
CA ARG A 24 -7.87 17.29 7.43
C ARG A 24 -8.27 17.32 8.90
N LEU A 25 -8.45 16.16 9.52
CA LEU A 25 -8.72 16.05 10.96
C LEU A 25 -7.52 16.57 11.78
N ALA A 26 -6.30 16.22 11.40
CA ALA A 26 -5.09 16.74 12.05
C ALA A 26 -4.98 18.26 11.91
N ALA A 27 -5.40 18.84 10.79
CA ALA A 27 -5.41 20.29 10.59
C ALA A 27 -6.41 21.02 11.52
N LEU A 28 -7.45 20.34 12.02
CA LEU A 28 -8.37 20.92 13.01
C LEU A 28 -7.65 21.20 14.35
N SER A 29 -6.61 20.43 14.68
CA SER A 29 -5.83 20.61 15.93
C SER A 29 -4.98 21.89 15.94
N ARG A 30 -4.90 22.64 14.82
CA ARG A 30 -4.00 23.80 14.59
C ARG A 30 -2.51 23.52 14.82
N SER A 31 -2.11 22.30 15.12
CA SER A 31 -0.71 21.90 15.31
C SER A 31 -0.08 21.47 13.99
N SER A 32 1.01 22.14 13.60
CA SER A 32 1.82 21.73 12.46
C SER A 32 2.49 20.38 12.67
N VAL A 33 2.82 20.04 13.93
CA VAL A 33 3.41 18.76 14.31
C VAL A 33 2.41 17.62 14.10
N ALA A 34 1.14 17.81 14.48
CA ALA A 34 0.11 16.78 14.31
C ALA A 34 -0.08 16.41 12.82
N VAL A 35 -0.07 17.41 11.93
CA VAL A 35 -0.19 17.20 10.49
C VAL A 35 1.03 16.47 9.92
N ALA A 36 2.24 16.82 10.38
CA ALA A 36 3.47 16.14 9.95
C ALA A 36 3.47 14.66 10.39
N VAL A 37 3.14 14.38 11.65
CA VAL A 37 3.09 13.02 12.20
C VAL A 37 2.04 12.19 11.49
N ALA A 38 0.82 12.73 11.31
CA ALA A 38 -0.26 12.04 10.62
C ALA A 38 0.10 11.66 9.17
N GLY A 39 0.72 12.59 8.44
CA GLY A 39 1.14 12.33 7.06
C GLY A 39 2.31 11.35 6.96
N MET A 40 3.32 11.48 7.83
CA MET A 40 4.42 10.50 7.88
C MET A 40 3.91 9.10 8.24
N PHE A 41 2.97 8.98 9.17
CA PHE A 41 2.35 7.71 9.53
C PHE A 41 1.58 7.11 8.35
N GLY A 42 0.80 7.92 7.63
CA GLY A 42 0.07 7.48 6.44
C GLY A 42 0.98 7.02 5.29
N VAL A 43 2.11 7.68 5.05
CA VAL A 43 3.08 7.22 4.04
C VAL A 43 3.82 5.97 4.53
N GLY A 44 4.22 5.94 5.80
CA GLY A 44 4.93 4.82 6.41
C GLY A 44 4.13 3.52 6.40
N LEU A 45 2.82 3.58 6.72
CA LEU A 45 1.92 2.42 6.63
C LEU A 45 1.85 1.83 5.22
N LEU A 46 1.83 2.68 4.21
CA LEU A 46 1.78 2.24 2.82
C LEU A 46 3.09 1.56 2.39
N ILE A 47 4.23 2.14 2.77
CA ILE A 47 5.55 1.55 2.52
C ILE A 47 5.68 0.21 3.23
N TYR A 48 5.25 0.14 4.49
CA TYR A 48 5.22 -1.10 5.26
C TYR A 48 4.40 -2.17 4.55
N ALA A 49 3.19 -1.85 4.09
CA ALA A 49 2.34 -2.79 3.37
C ALA A 49 2.96 -3.27 2.05
N ILE A 50 3.65 -2.38 1.30
CA ILE A 50 4.38 -2.76 0.07
C ILE A 50 5.48 -3.78 0.38
N ILE A 51 6.27 -3.53 1.43
CA ILE A 51 7.36 -4.42 1.84
C ILE A 51 6.82 -5.77 2.30
N ASP A 52 5.75 -5.77 3.10
CA ASP A 52 5.12 -6.99 3.60
C ASP A 52 4.60 -7.88 2.44
N ILE A 53 4.00 -7.28 1.42
CA ILE A 53 3.57 -7.99 0.20
C ILE A 53 4.76 -8.57 -0.56
N GLU A 54 5.85 -7.82 -0.75
CA GLU A 54 7.04 -8.33 -1.45
C GLU A 54 7.70 -9.48 -0.67
N ILE A 55 7.75 -9.40 0.67
CA ILE A 55 8.23 -10.50 1.52
C ILE A 55 7.34 -11.73 1.37
N ALA A 56 6.01 -11.55 1.45
CA ALA A 56 5.06 -12.65 1.30
C ALA A 56 5.15 -13.29 -0.09
N CYS A 57 5.29 -12.49 -1.15
CA CYS A 57 5.40 -12.98 -2.53
C CYS A 57 6.75 -13.62 -2.86
N SER A 58 7.82 -13.28 -2.13
CA SER A 58 9.16 -13.87 -2.30
C SER A 58 9.43 -15.04 -1.36
N ALA A 59 8.45 -15.45 -0.55
CA ALA A 59 8.56 -16.61 0.30
C ALA A 59 8.78 -17.89 -0.50
N ASP A 60 9.53 -18.83 0.08
CA ASP A 60 9.84 -20.12 -0.53
C ASP A 60 8.56 -20.87 -0.95
N PRO A 61 8.56 -21.54 -2.11
CA PRO A 61 7.37 -22.22 -2.61
C PRO A 61 6.98 -23.39 -1.71
N ILE A 62 5.68 -23.56 -1.49
CA ILE A 62 5.17 -24.72 -0.76
C ILE A 62 5.11 -25.90 -1.73
N TYR A 63 5.87 -26.95 -1.41
CA TYR A 63 5.79 -28.22 -2.13
C TYR A 63 4.58 -29.02 -1.64
N THR A 64 3.66 -29.32 -2.55
CA THR A 64 2.54 -30.22 -2.29
C THR A 64 2.85 -31.57 -2.95
N PRO A 65 3.11 -32.63 -2.17
CA PRO A 65 3.35 -33.95 -2.74
C PRO A 65 2.08 -34.45 -3.46
N PRO A 66 2.22 -35.29 -4.49
CA PRO A 66 1.07 -35.88 -5.17
C PRO A 66 0.25 -36.73 -4.19
N ALA A 67 -1.08 -36.74 -4.36
CA ALA A 67 -2.01 -37.44 -3.46
C ALA A 67 -1.88 -38.97 -3.50
N CYS A 68 -1.19 -39.51 -4.51
CA CYS A 68 -0.93 -40.93 -4.68
C CYS A 68 0.49 -41.24 -4.22
N ALA A 69 0.66 -42.32 -3.43
CA ALA A 69 1.98 -42.82 -3.06
C ALA A 69 2.73 -43.28 -4.32
N GLU A 70 4.00 -42.85 -4.42
CA GLU A 70 5.04 -43.21 -5.40
C GLU A 70 4.61 -43.45 -6.86
N GLY A 71 5.03 -42.55 -7.76
CA GLY A 71 5.06 -42.81 -9.20
C GLY A 71 3.93 -42.20 -10.05
N CYS A 72 3.00 -41.45 -9.45
CA CYS A 72 1.85 -40.88 -10.20
C CYS A 72 2.08 -39.46 -10.78
N GLY A 73 3.27 -38.87 -10.66
CA GLY A 73 3.60 -37.58 -11.28
C GLY A 73 4.54 -36.72 -10.44
N GLU A 74 5.01 -35.60 -11.03
CA GLU A 74 5.76 -34.58 -10.30
C GLU A 74 4.82 -33.83 -9.33
N GLY A 75 5.23 -33.69 -8.08
CA GLY A 75 4.51 -32.86 -7.10
C GLY A 75 4.47 -31.39 -7.53
N SER A 76 3.48 -30.64 -7.05
CA SER A 76 3.32 -29.24 -7.45
C SER A 76 4.02 -28.30 -6.46
N MET A 77 4.76 -27.32 -6.98
CA MET A 77 5.24 -26.17 -6.22
C MET A 77 4.25 -25.02 -6.39
N ARG A 78 3.84 -24.38 -5.29
CA ARG A 78 2.99 -23.18 -5.33
C ARG A 78 3.71 -22.03 -4.63
N PHE A 79 3.96 -20.95 -5.35
CA PHE A 79 4.40 -19.70 -4.75
C PHE A 79 3.21 -18.97 -4.14
N ALA A 80 3.43 -18.22 -3.07
CA ALA A 80 2.38 -17.49 -2.36
C ALA A 80 1.58 -16.54 -3.27
N CYS A 81 2.24 -16.00 -4.31
CA CYS A 81 1.64 -15.06 -5.24
C CYS A 81 1.30 -15.60 -6.65
N ASP A 82 1.34 -16.92 -6.86
CA ASP A 82 0.95 -17.54 -8.14
C ASP A 82 -0.57 -17.47 -8.43
N GLY A 83 -1.37 -17.26 -7.38
CA GLY A 83 -2.82 -17.11 -7.52
C GLY A 83 -3.22 -15.75 -8.12
N PRO A 84 -4.43 -15.62 -8.69
CA PRO A 84 -4.92 -14.38 -9.29
C PRO A 84 -4.92 -13.19 -8.33
N MET A 85 -5.21 -13.41 -7.04
CA MET A 85 -5.13 -12.38 -5.99
C MET A 85 -3.69 -12.06 -5.57
N GLY A 86 -2.79 -13.05 -5.63
CA GLY A 86 -1.38 -12.89 -5.34
C GLY A 86 -0.66 -12.05 -6.40
N TRP A 87 -0.95 -12.31 -7.69
CA TRP A 87 -0.46 -11.51 -8.80
C TRP A 87 -0.96 -10.06 -8.73
N LEU A 88 -2.23 -9.86 -8.34
CA LEU A 88 -2.82 -8.55 -8.05
C LEU A 88 -2.05 -7.81 -6.96
N ALA A 89 -1.79 -8.46 -5.83
CA ALA A 89 -1.04 -7.89 -4.71
C ALA A 89 0.39 -7.50 -5.15
N TYR A 90 1.08 -8.40 -5.84
CA TYR A 90 2.43 -8.14 -6.35
C TYR A 90 2.47 -6.95 -7.32
N LEU A 91 1.58 -6.91 -8.31
CA LEU A 91 1.50 -5.79 -9.26
C LEU A 91 1.13 -4.47 -8.56
N SER A 92 0.29 -4.53 -7.53
CA SER A 92 -0.04 -3.38 -6.70
C SER A 92 1.19 -2.87 -5.94
N SER A 93 2.02 -3.75 -5.38
CA SER A 93 3.23 -3.38 -4.65
C SER A 93 4.31 -2.75 -5.55
N ARG A 94 4.39 -3.18 -6.81
CA ARG A 94 5.38 -2.71 -7.79
C ARG A 94 5.05 -1.37 -8.43
N VAL A 95 3.78 -1.11 -8.70
CA VAL A 95 3.35 0.06 -9.51
C VAL A 95 2.45 0.99 -8.71
N VAL A 96 1.35 0.46 -8.20
CA VAL A 96 0.27 1.27 -7.60
C VAL A 96 0.70 1.83 -6.25
N GLY A 97 1.32 1.02 -5.40
CA GLY A 97 1.83 1.39 -4.08
C GLY A 97 2.81 2.56 -4.15
N PRO A 98 3.90 2.49 -4.94
CA PRO A 98 4.86 3.58 -5.08
C PRO A 98 4.23 4.89 -5.59
N VAL A 99 3.35 4.80 -6.59
CA VAL A 99 2.63 5.97 -7.11
C VAL A 99 1.74 6.58 -6.02
N THR A 100 1.03 5.75 -5.27
CA THR A 100 0.15 6.18 -4.17
C THR A 100 0.96 6.82 -3.03
N ALA A 101 2.11 6.24 -2.68
CA ALA A 101 3.01 6.78 -1.67
C ALA A 101 3.56 8.16 -2.07
N PHE A 102 3.92 8.31 -3.34
CA PHE A 102 4.37 9.58 -3.90
C PHE A 102 3.27 10.65 -3.83
N LEU A 103 2.04 10.32 -4.23
CA LEU A 103 0.89 11.23 -4.14
C LEU A 103 0.57 11.62 -2.69
N CYS A 104 0.54 10.67 -1.76
CA CYS A 104 0.34 10.93 -0.33
C CYS A 104 1.43 11.82 0.27
N SER A 105 2.68 11.65 -0.18
CA SER A 105 3.82 12.48 0.24
C SER A 105 3.63 13.93 -0.21
N ILE A 106 3.24 14.15 -1.47
CA ILE A 106 2.94 15.50 -1.99
C ILE A 106 1.81 16.16 -1.19
N LEU A 107 0.73 15.43 -0.93
CA LEU A 107 -0.40 15.93 -0.15
C LEU A 107 0.02 16.32 1.28
N THR A 108 0.84 15.49 1.92
CA THR A 108 1.38 15.73 3.26
C THR A 108 2.23 17.00 3.29
N VAL A 109 3.16 17.14 2.35
CA VAL A 109 4.05 18.30 2.24
C VAL A 109 3.23 19.57 2.01
N ARG A 110 2.25 19.55 1.10
CA ARG A 110 1.36 20.69 0.85
C ARG A 110 0.56 21.07 2.10
N ALA A 111 -0.02 20.10 2.80
CA ALA A 111 -0.77 20.35 4.03
C ALA A 111 0.12 20.98 5.10
N LEU A 112 1.36 20.52 5.24
CA LEU A 112 2.32 21.06 6.19
C LEU A 112 2.72 22.51 5.86
N PHE A 113 2.98 22.84 4.60
CA PHE A 113 3.31 24.19 4.17
C PHE A 113 2.16 25.18 4.44
N LEU A 114 0.92 24.78 4.14
CA LEU A 114 -0.27 25.59 4.41
C LEU A 114 -0.44 25.88 5.91
N MET A 115 -0.18 24.88 6.76
CA MET A 115 -0.26 25.07 8.22
C MET A 115 0.86 25.94 8.76
N ARG A 116 2.10 25.77 8.28
CA ARG A 116 3.22 26.64 8.68
C ARG A 116 2.97 28.10 8.34
N ARG A 117 2.41 28.37 7.15
CA ARG A 117 2.06 29.73 6.74
C ARG A 117 0.98 30.34 7.65
N ARG A 118 -0.08 29.59 7.97
CA ARG A 118 -1.14 30.05 8.90
C ARG A 118 -0.61 30.39 10.29
N ASN A 119 0.37 29.63 10.79
CA ASN A 119 0.97 29.88 12.10
C ASN A 119 1.94 31.08 12.11
N GLN A 120 2.36 31.58 10.94
CA GLN A 120 3.16 32.81 10.83
C GLN A 120 2.29 34.06 10.72
N GLU A 121 1.03 33.90 10.27
CA GLU A 121 0.05 34.98 10.10
C GLU A 121 -0.79 35.23 11.38
N ALA A 122 -0.67 34.37 12.40
CA ALA A 122 -1.40 34.43 13.67
C ALA A 122 -0.45 34.77 14.84
#